data_AF-A0A4U0WFZ2-F1
#
_entry.id   AF-A0A4U0WFZ2-F1
#
_cell.length_a   1.000
_cell.length_b   1.000
_cell.length_c   1.000
_cell.angle_alpha   90.00
_cell.angle_beta   90.00
_cell.angle_gamma   90.00
#
_symmetry.space_group_name_H-M   'P 1'
#
loop_
_entity.id
_entity.type
_entity.pdbx_description
1 polymer ?
#
loop_
_entity_poly.entity_id
_entity_poly.type
_entity_poly.pdbx_seq_one_letter_code
_entity_poly.pdbx_strand_id
1 'polypeptide(L)'
;MPESHVTVLGAGVVGLTTAMLLSRTPDYSVTVVAKHMPGDYDIEYASPWADTVVYRRAKDVGTATGDWFAELLREDAWFADVVPN
;
A
#
# COMPACT_ATOMS: atom_id res chain seq x y z
N MET A 1 17.77 18.09 -3.65
CA MET A 1 17.88 17.59 -5.04
C MET A 1 16.74 18.20 -5.85
N PRO A 2 16.75 18.23 -7.20
CA PRO A 2 15.55 18.58 -7.95
C PRO A 2 14.44 17.56 -7.67
N GLU A 3 13.24 18.05 -7.38
CA GLU A 3 12.05 17.26 -7.10
C GLU A 3 11.60 16.52 -8.36
N SER A 4 11.38 15.21 -8.26
CA SER A 4 10.86 14.38 -9.34
C SER A 4 9.35 14.24 -9.21
N HIS A 5 8.61 14.68 -10.22
CA HIS A 5 7.16 14.52 -10.24
C HIS A 5 6.76 13.13 -10.72
N VAL A 6 6.02 12.39 -9.90
CA VAL A 6 5.57 11.03 -10.21
C VAL A 6 4.04 11.00 -10.25
N THR A 7 3.48 10.56 -11.38
CA THR A 7 2.03 10.32 -11.51
C THR A 7 1.73 8.85 -11.33
N VAL A 8 0.88 8.52 -10.36
CA VAL A 8 0.36 7.18 -10.14
C VAL A 8 -1.01 7.07 -10.81
N LEU A 9 -1.13 6.17 -11.79
CA LEU A 9 -2.38 5.91 -12.50
C LEU A 9 -3.14 4.78 -11.81
N GLY A 10 -4.26 5.13 -11.17
CA GLY A 10 -5.15 4.22 -10.45
C GLY A 10 -5.07 4.33 -8.91
N ALA A 11 -6.22 4.29 -8.26
CA ALA A 11 -6.35 4.47 -6.80
C ALA A 11 -6.85 3.19 -6.08
N GLY A 12 -6.44 2.02 -6.58
CA GLY A 12 -6.59 0.76 -5.84
C GLY A 12 -5.48 0.57 -4.80
N VAL A 13 -5.54 -0.54 -4.06
CA VAL A 13 -4.54 -0.86 -3.01
C VAL A 13 -3.10 -0.77 -3.53
N VAL A 14 -2.84 -1.25 -4.75
CA VAL A 14 -1.51 -1.17 -5.37
C VAL A 14 -1.09 0.29 -5.59
N GLY A 15 -1.93 1.07 -6.26
CA GLY A 15 -1.63 2.46 -6.59
C GLY A 15 -1.45 3.34 -5.34
N LEU A 16 -2.36 3.23 -4.37
CA LEU A 16 -2.29 4.04 -3.15
C LEU A 16 -1.11 3.65 -2.25
N THR A 17 -0.78 2.37 -2.15
CA THR A 17 0.40 1.93 -1.38
C THR A 17 1.69 2.44 -2.03
N THR A 18 1.81 2.34 -3.36
CA THR A 18 2.95 2.90 -4.08
C THR A 18 3.02 4.42 -3.92
N ALA A 19 1.90 5.13 -4.04
CA ALA A 19 1.85 6.58 -3.87
C ALA A 19 2.28 7.01 -2.46
N MET A 20 1.84 6.29 -1.42
CA MET A 20 2.22 6.54 -0.03
C MET A 20 3.72 6.32 0.20
N LEU A 21 4.29 5.24 -0.34
CA LEU A 21 5.73 4.97 -0.18
C LEU A 21 6.58 6.02 -0.89
N LEU A 22 6.17 6.43 -2.09
CA LEU A 22 6.83 7.51 -2.83
C LEU A 22 6.73 8.85 -2.08
N SER A 23 5.57 9.19 -1.53
CA SER A 23 5.35 10.48 -0.84
C SER A 23 6.15 10.62 0.46
N ARG A 24 6.66 9.52 1.02
CA ARG A 24 7.57 9.53 2.18
C ARG A 24 9.00 9.91 1.82
N THR A 25 9.35 9.87 0.53
CA THR A 25 10.68 10.30 0.06
C THR A 25 10.60 11.77 -0.34
N PRO A 26 11.39 12.66 0.27
CA PRO A 26 11.27 14.11 0.04
C PRO A 26 11.62 14.56 -1.38
N ASP A 27 12.25 13.70 -2.18
CA ASP A 27 12.61 13.99 -3.56
C ASP A 27 11.46 13.72 -4.56
N TYR A 28 10.29 13.24 -4.10
CA TYR A 28 9.14 12.93 -4.96
C TYR A 28 7.90 13.78 -4.66
N SER A 29 7.39 14.47 -5.67
CA SER A 29 6.03 15.03 -5.68
C SER A 29 5.09 14.02 -6.35
N VAL A 30 4.16 13.45 -5.60
CA VAL A 30 3.26 12.40 -6.09
C VAL A 30 1.88 12.95 -6.42
N THR A 31 1.36 12.64 -7.60
CA THR A 31 -0.04 12.90 -7.99
C THR A 31 -0.73 11.58 -8.32
N VAL A 32 -1.88 11.31 -7.72
CA VAL A 32 -2.71 10.14 -8.07
C VAL A 32 -3.81 10.58 -9.02
N VAL A 33 -3.93 9.89 -10.15
CA VAL A 33 -5.01 10.10 -11.13
C VAL A 33 -5.72 8.77 -11.34
N ALA A 34 -7.04 8.74 -11.09
CA ALA A 34 -7.82 7.53 -11.22
C ALA A 34 -9.25 7.85 -11.69
N LYS A 35 -9.87 6.89 -12.38
CA LYS A 35 -11.30 6.93 -12.73
C LYS A 35 -12.19 6.78 -11.48
N HIS A 36 -11.76 5.94 -10.55
CA HIS A 36 -12.46 5.61 -9.31
C HIS A 36 -11.52 5.83 -8.12
N MET A 37 -12.05 6.39 -7.04
CA MET A 37 -11.36 6.69 -5.79
C MET A 37 -11.92 5.85 -4.63
N PRO A 38 -11.19 5.71 -3.51
CA PRO A 38 -11.74 5.08 -2.31
C PRO A 38 -13.09 5.70 -1.91
N GLY A 39 -14.10 4.84 -1.74
CA GLY A 39 -15.50 5.24 -1.54
C GLY A 39 -16.40 4.94 -2.73
N ASP A 40 -15.84 4.83 -3.94
CA ASP A 40 -16.58 4.40 -5.13
C ASP A 40 -16.74 2.88 -5.14
N TYR A 41 -17.87 2.39 -5.67
CA TYR A 41 -18.12 0.97 -5.91
C TYR A 41 -18.50 0.77 -7.38
N ASP A 42 -17.63 0.10 -8.13
CA ASP A 42 -17.80 -0.15 -9.56
C ASP A 42 -17.15 -1.49 -9.93
N ILE A 43 -17.64 -2.17 -10.97
CA ILE A 43 -17.04 -3.43 -11.45
C ILE A 43 -15.64 -3.22 -12.03
N GLU A 44 -15.34 -2.01 -12.51
CA GLU A 44 -14.02 -1.61 -12.99
C GLU A 44 -13.07 -1.18 -11.86
N TYR A 45 -13.53 -1.20 -10.60
CA TYR A 45 -12.73 -0.88 -9.42
C TYR A 45 -12.74 -2.03 -8.41
N ALA A 46 -11.69 -2.86 -8.43
CA ALA A 46 -11.67 -4.11 -7.67
C ALA A 46 -11.47 -3.94 -6.15
N SER A 47 -10.78 -2.89 -5.69
CA SER A 47 -10.35 -2.76 -4.29
C SER A 47 -11.49 -2.74 -3.26
N PRO A 48 -12.63 -2.04 -3.46
CA PRO A 48 -13.75 -2.04 -2.51
C PRO A 48 -14.45 -3.39 -2.32
N TRP A 49 -14.29 -4.32 -3.26
CA TRP A 49 -14.92 -5.65 -3.21
C TRP A 49 -14.07 -6.70 -2.49
N ALA A 50 -12.82 -6.36 -2.13
CA ALA A 50 -11.93 -7.28 -1.47
C ALA A 50 -12.23 -7.37 0.03
N ASP A 51 -12.64 -8.55 0.51
CA ASP A 51 -12.53 -8.89 1.91
C ASP A 51 -11.05 -9.19 2.22
N THR A 52 -10.45 -8.40 3.11
CA THR A 52 -9.00 -8.43 3.36
C THR A 52 -8.72 -8.89 4.78
N VAL A 53 -8.15 -10.09 4.90
CA VAL A 53 -7.70 -10.65 6.18
C VAL A 53 -6.25 -11.08 6.04
N VAL A 54 -5.39 -10.65 6.95
CA VAL A 54 -4.01 -11.12 6.99
C VAL A 54 -3.92 -12.36 7.87
N TYR A 55 -3.75 -13.53 7.23
CA TYR A 55 -3.62 -14.80 7.93
C TYR A 55 -2.16 -15.13 8.24
N ARG A 56 -1.83 -15.23 9.53
CA ARG A 56 -0.58 -15.86 9.98
C ARG A 56 -0.73 -17.38 9.92
N ARG A 57 -0.42 -17.99 8.78
CA ARG A 57 -0.52 -19.46 8.62
C ARG A 57 0.75 -20.11 9.17
N ALA A 58 0.58 -21.03 10.13
CA ALA A 58 1.70 -21.76 10.74
C ALA A 58 2.60 -22.49 9.72
N LYS A 59 2.01 -22.97 8.61
CA LYS A 59 2.77 -23.64 7.53
C LYS A 59 3.70 -22.72 6.74
N ASP A 60 3.48 -21.40 6.80
CA ASP A 60 4.28 -20.42 6.07
C ASP A 60 5.46 -19.91 6.91
N VAL A 61 5.58 -20.33 8.18
CA VAL A 61 6.69 -19.95 9.07
C VAL A 61 8.02 -20.41 8.48
N GLY A 62 8.98 -19.49 8.31
CA GLY A 62 10.29 -19.75 7.70
C GLY A 62 10.28 -19.80 6.16
N THR A 63 9.14 -19.53 5.52
CA THR A 63 9.10 -19.22 4.09
C THR A 63 9.33 -17.72 3.88
N ALA A 64 9.88 -17.33 2.73
CA ALA A 64 10.08 -15.91 2.40
C ALA A 64 8.78 -15.09 2.54
N THR A 65 7.65 -15.66 2.13
CA THR A 65 6.33 -15.03 2.29
C THR A 65 5.96 -14.87 3.76
N GLY A 66 6.14 -15.91 4.57
CA GLY A 66 5.85 -15.85 6.01
C GLY A 66 6.72 -14.84 6.75
N ASP A 67 8.01 -14.76 6.40
CA ASP A 67 8.95 -13.83 7.04
C ASP A 67 8.64 -12.37 6.66
N TRP A 68 8.31 -12.09 5.40
CA TRP A 68 7.87 -10.75 4.97
C TRP A 68 6.56 -10.34 5.62
N PHE A 69 5.57 -11.23 5.69
CA PHE A 69 4.31 -10.92 6.36
C PHE A 69 4.48 -10.78 7.87
N ALA A 70 5.40 -11.53 8.49
CA ALA A 70 5.73 -11.36 9.91
C ALA A 70 6.28 -9.96 10.17
N GLU A 71 7.21 -9.48 9.32
CA GLU A 71 7.74 -8.12 9.40
C GLU A 71 6.66 -7.06 9.17
N LEU A 72 5.76 -7.27 8.21
CA LEU A 72 4.62 -6.38 7.92
C LEU A 72 3.52 -6.40 8.98
N LEU A 73 3.55 -7.35 9.92
CA LEU A 73 2.56 -7.47 10.99
C LEU A 73 3.16 -7.17 12.37
N ARG A 74 4.42 -6.73 12.42
CA ARG A 74 5.05 -6.33 13.68
C ARG A 74 4.31 -5.13 14.27
N GLU A 75 4.00 -5.20 15.55
CA GLU A 75 3.41 -4.06 16.28
C GLU A 75 4.38 -2.86 16.31
N ASP A 76 5.68 -3.14 16.33
CA ASP A 76 6.78 -2.17 16.25
C ASP A 76 7.40 -2.11 14.85
N ALA A 77 6.62 -2.42 13.81
CA ALA A 77 7.13 -2.40 12.46
C ALA A 77 7.73 -1.03 12.15
N TRP A 78 8.83 -1.03 11.38
CA TRP A 78 9.55 0.20 11.03
C TRP A 78 8.67 1.26 10.34
N PHE A 79 7.51 0.86 9.80
CA PHE A 79 6.55 1.75 9.15
C PHE A 79 5.41 2.24 10.07
N ALA A 80 5.35 1.83 11.33
CA ALA A 80 4.28 2.22 12.25
C ALA A 80 4.19 3.75 12.44
N ASP A 81 5.33 4.44 12.51
CA ASP A 81 5.38 5.89 12.73
C ASP A 81 5.16 6.72 11.46
N VAL A 82 5.06 6.07 10.30
CA VAL A 82 4.94 6.75 9.00
C VAL A 82 3.58 6.52 8.33
N VAL A 83 2.71 5.65 8.85
CA VAL A 83 1.32 5.48 8.40
C VAL A 83 0.42 6.33 9.30
N PRO A 84 -0.34 7.31 8.77
CA PRO A 84 -1.35 8.04 9.56
C PRO A 84 -2.42 7.09 10.09
N ASN A 85 -2.88 7.32 11.33
CA ASN A 85 -4.02 6.61 11.94
C ASN A 85 -5.31 6.76 11.13
#